data_AF-A0A858Q7A1-F1
#
_entry.id   AF-A0A858Q7A1-F1
#
_cell.length_a   1.000
_cell.length_b   1.000
_cell.length_c   1.000
_cell.angle_alpha   90.00
_cell.angle_beta   90.00
_cell.angle_gamma   90.00
#
_symmetry.space_group_name_H-M   'P 1'
#
loop_
_entity.id
_entity.type
_entity.pdbx_description
1 polymer ?
#
loop_
_entity_poly.entity_id
_entity_poly.type
_entity_poly.pdbx_seq_one_letter_code
_entity_poly.pdbx_strand_id
1 'polypeptide(L)'
;MAPDDRQRWSQRVTETSNALDLEPGVFTWDDPRRIALSLRRSAESSRRRKAGPFQSAMSMLNFYINRAGSQLSESQRACLEAAKDELRALYGRPRRRPPP
;
A
#
# COMPACT_ATOMS: atom_id res chain seq x y z
N MET A 1 7.99 -7.71 -23.58
CA MET A 1 8.67 -7.41 -22.30
C MET A 1 8.19 -6.05 -21.81
N ALA A 2 7.33 -6.02 -20.80
CA ALA A 2 6.87 -4.76 -20.19
C ALA A 2 7.97 -4.23 -19.24
N PRO A 3 8.30 -2.93 -19.30
CA PRO A 3 9.47 -2.41 -18.61
C PRO A 3 9.31 -2.45 -17.09
N ASP A 4 10.49 -2.53 -16.51
CA ASP A 4 10.89 -2.65 -15.13
C ASP A 4 10.44 -1.48 -14.22
N ASP A 5 9.13 -1.27 -14.05
CA ASP A 5 8.61 -0.30 -13.07
C ASP A 5 8.83 -0.75 -11.61
N ARG A 6 9.13 -2.04 -11.41
CA ARG A 6 9.37 -2.64 -10.08
C ARG A 6 10.69 -2.18 -9.43
N GLN A 7 11.78 -2.00 -10.18
CA GLN A 7 13.05 -1.57 -9.58
C GLN A 7 13.09 -0.08 -9.26
N ARG A 8 12.35 0.76 -10.00
CA ARG A 8 12.26 2.20 -9.70
C ARG A 8 11.41 2.48 -8.46
N TRP A 9 10.49 1.57 -8.14
CA TRP A 9 9.67 1.63 -6.93
C TRP A 9 10.50 1.42 -5.66
N SER A 10 11.25 0.31 -5.62
CA SER A 10 12.02 -0.09 -4.44
C SER A 10 13.07 0.96 -4.06
N GLN A 11 13.71 1.59 -5.05
CA GLN A 11 14.67 2.68 -4.80
C GLN A 11 14.02 3.90 -4.15
N ARG A 12 12.84 4.33 -4.63
CA ARG A 12 12.20 5.55 -4.11
C ARG A 12 11.54 5.38 -2.74
N VAL A 13 11.07 4.17 -2.44
CA VAL A 13 10.61 3.77 -1.10
C VAL A 13 11.76 3.76 -0.09
N THR A 14 12.98 3.48 -0.56
CA THR A 14 14.19 3.55 0.25
C THR A 14 14.57 5.01 0.55
N GLU A 15 14.43 5.92 -0.41
CA GLU A 15 14.65 7.37 -0.18
C GLU A 15 13.60 8.00 0.74
N THR A 16 12.34 7.56 0.66
CA THR A 16 11.25 8.05 1.54
C THR A 16 11.22 7.36 2.91
N SER A 17 12.37 7.06 3.51
CA SER A 17 12.56 6.75 4.95
C SER A 17 11.69 5.61 5.55
N ASN A 18 10.93 4.86 4.76
CA ASN A 18 9.98 3.84 5.21
C ASN A 18 10.06 2.61 4.28
N ALA A 19 11.27 2.11 4.03
CA ALA A 19 11.46 0.84 3.36
C ALA A 19 10.83 -0.27 4.21
N LEU A 20 9.57 -0.57 3.91
CA LEU A 20 8.90 -1.78 4.33
C LEU A 20 9.36 -2.89 3.39
N ASP A 21 9.64 -4.07 3.93
CA ASP A 21 9.88 -5.25 3.12
C ASP A 21 8.54 -5.70 2.53
N LEU A 22 8.19 -5.12 1.38
CA LEU A 22 6.92 -5.36 0.69
C LEU A 22 7.09 -6.52 -0.27
N GLU A 23 6.10 -7.41 -0.26
CA GLU A 23 6.06 -8.49 -1.22
C GLU A 23 5.95 -7.91 -2.64
N PRO A 24 6.79 -8.36 -3.60
CA PRO A 24 6.82 -7.81 -4.94
C PRO A 24 5.46 -8.03 -5.63
N GLY A 25 4.80 -6.95 -6.03
CA GLY A 25 3.47 -7.01 -6.64
C GLY A 25 2.31 -7.07 -5.64
N VAL A 26 2.52 -6.80 -4.35
CA VAL A 26 1.43 -6.71 -3.37
C VAL A 26 0.28 -5.82 -3.87
N PHE A 27 0.59 -4.68 -4.47
CA PHE A 27 -0.40 -3.73 -4.98
C PHE A 27 -1.04 -4.11 -6.32
N THR A 28 -0.58 -5.18 -6.97
CA THR A 28 -1.17 -5.67 -8.22
C THR A 28 -2.21 -6.75 -7.97
N TRP A 29 -2.51 -7.08 -6.70
CA TRP A 29 -3.52 -8.07 -6.35
C TRP A 29 -4.94 -7.50 -6.47
N ASP A 30 -5.87 -8.34 -6.89
CA ASP A 30 -7.30 -7.99 -6.95
C ASP A 30 -8.03 -8.18 -5.60
N ASP A 31 -7.32 -8.59 -4.55
CA ASP A 31 -7.89 -8.78 -3.22
C ASP A 31 -7.45 -7.66 -2.24
N PRO A 32 -8.37 -6.77 -1.83
CA PRO A 32 -8.04 -5.64 -0.96
C PRO A 32 -7.62 -6.06 0.45
N ARG A 33 -8.17 -7.16 0.97
CA ARG A 33 -7.79 -7.71 2.29
C ARG A 33 -6.37 -8.23 2.26
N ARG A 34 -6.02 -8.94 1.19
CA ARG A 34 -4.68 -9.53 1.02
C ARG A 34 -3.62 -8.44 0.96
N ILE A 35 -3.90 -7.35 0.23
CA ILE A 35 -3.05 -6.14 0.19
C ILE A 35 -2.88 -5.57 1.61
N ALA A 36 -3.99 -5.32 2.30
CA ALA A 36 -3.97 -4.72 3.64
C ALA A 36 -3.21 -5.58 4.66
N LEU A 37 -3.36 -6.90 4.60
CA LEU A 37 -2.69 -7.84 5.50
C LEU A 37 -1.18 -7.87 5.26
N SER A 38 -0.76 -7.91 3.98
CA SER A 38 0.66 -7.88 3.62
C SER A 38 1.30 -6.56 4.05
N LEU A 39 0.67 -5.42 3.75
CA LEU A 39 1.12 -4.10 4.20
C LEU A 39 1.25 -4.01 5.72
N ARG A 40 0.27 -4.57 6.45
CA ARG A 40 0.33 -4.64 7.91
C ARG A 40 1.53 -5.46 8.37
N ARG A 41 1.74 -6.67 7.85
CA ARG A 41 2.86 -7.53 8.23
C ARG A 41 4.21 -6.86 7.94
N SER A 42 4.37 -6.27 6.76
CA SER A 42 5.58 -5.55 6.39
C SER A 42 5.81 -4.34 7.31
N ALA A 43 4.75 -3.59 7.63
CA ALA A 43 4.82 -2.50 8.58
C ALA A 43 5.22 -3.00 9.98
N GLU A 44 4.60 -4.05 10.49
CA GLU A 44 4.92 -4.63 11.80
C GLU A 44 6.38 -5.14 11.85
N SER A 45 6.86 -5.78 10.79
CA SER A 45 8.22 -6.34 10.68
C SER A 45 9.32 -5.26 10.59
N SER A 46 9.03 -4.10 9.97
CA SER A 46 10.03 -3.04 9.84
C SER A 46 10.37 -2.38 11.18
N ARG A 47 11.57 -2.70 11.70
CA ARG A 47 12.20 -2.07 12.88
C ARG A 47 12.74 -0.65 12.63
N ARG A 48 12.91 -0.22 11.37
CA ARG A 48 13.46 1.11 11.00
C ARG A 48 12.39 2.21 10.87
N ARG A 49 11.40 2.27 11.76
CA ARG A 49 10.28 3.21 11.60
C ARG A 49 10.40 4.45 12.49
N LYS A 50 10.20 5.62 11.88
CA LYS A 50 9.91 6.89 12.58
C LYS A 50 8.42 7.04 12.95
N ALA A 51 7.53 6.22 12.37
CA ALA A 51 6.08 6.31 12.52
C ALA A 51 5.40 4.98 12.88
N GLY A 52 4.17 5.05 13.39
CA GLY A 52 3.37 3.87 13.75
C GLY A 52 3.05 2.96 12.54
N PRO A 53 2.80 1.66 12.76
CA PRO A 53 2.73 0.66 11.69
C PRO A 53 1.58 0.94 10.71
N PHE A 54 0.44 1.38 11.24
CA PHE A 54 -0.68 1.85 10.44
C PHE A 54 -0.30 3.03 9.52
N GLN A 55 0.38 4.05 10.05
CA GLN A 55 0.75 5.24 9.27
C GLN A 55 1.72 4.90 8.14
N SER A 56 2.69 4.01 8.39
CA SER A 56 3.60 3.52 7.35
C SER A 56 2.86 2.75 6.26
N ALA A 57 2.01 1.79 6.63
CA ALA A 57 1.22 1.03 5.66
C ALA A 57 0.27 1.92 4.84
N MET A 58 -0.42 2.86 5.50
CA MET A 58 -1.36 3.78 4.87
C MET A 58 -0.66 4.75 3.91
N SER A 59 0.49 5.29 4.32
CA SER A 59 1.30 6.19 3.49
C SER A 59 1.83 5.46 2.26
N MET A 60 2.24 4.20 2.41
CA MET A 60 2.71 3.38 1.30
C MET A 60 1.62 3.13 0.26
N LEU A 61 0.41 2.77 0.71
CA LEU A 61 -0.72 2.55 -0.16
C LEU A 61 -1.13 3.84 -0.89
N ASN A 62 -1.16 4.97 -0.17
CA ASN A 62 -1.46 6.26 -0.78
C ASN A 62 -0.39 6.68 -1.79
N PHE A 63 0.89 6.44 -1.48
CA PHE A 63 1.99 6.69 -2.40
C PHE A 63 1.85 5.86 -3.68
N TYR A 64 1.44 4.59 -3.58
CA TYR A 64 1.18 3.73 -4.75
C TYR A 64 0.10 4.30 -5.64
N ILE A 65 -1.05 4.64 -5.05
CA ILE A 65 -2.17 5.21 -5.80
C ILE A 65 -1.74 6.52 -6.50
N ASN A 66 -1.06 7.42 -5.78
CA ASN A 66 -0.61 8.69 -6.35
C ASN A 66 0.45 8.51 -7.45
N ARG A 67 1.34 7.53 -7.30
CA ARG A 67 2.42 7.28 -8.25
C ARG A 67 1.96 6.53 -9.49
N ALA A 68 1.15 5.50 -9.30
CA ALA A 68 0.62 4.70 -10.39
C ALA A 68 -0.46 5.48 -11.14
N GLY A 69 -1.26 6.32 -10.46
CA GLY A 69 -2.10 7.35 -11.09
C GLY A 69 -2.81 6.86 -12.36
N SER A 70 -2.41 7.39 -13.51
CA SER A 70 -2.95 7.07 -14.84
C SER A 70 -2.63 5.66 -15.37
N GLN A 71 -1.71 4.93 -14.75
CA GLN A 71 -1.39 3.53 -15.06
C GLN A 71 -2.35 2.54 -14.37
N LEU A 72 -3.17 3.00 -13.41
CA LEU A 72 -4.17 2.16 -12.74
C LEU A 72 -5.49 2.18 -13.50
N SER A 73 -6.01 0.99 -13.80
CA SER A 73 -7.40 0.83 -14.21
C SER A 73 -8.35 1.20 -13.05
N GLU A 74 -9.55 1.66 -13.37
CA GLU A 74 -10.55 2.06 -12.36
C GLU A 74 -10.84 0.95 -11.35
N SER A 75 -10.94 -0.31 -11.79
CA SER A 75 -11.12 -1.47 -10.91
C SER A 75 -9.95 -1.66 -9.94
N GLN A 76 -8.72 -1.44 -10.40
CA GLN A 76 -7.52 -1.61 -9.59
C GLN A 76 -7.41 -0.46 -8.57
N ARG A 77 -7.76 0.76 -8.98
CA ARG A 77 -7.89 1.89 -8.07
C ARG A 77 -8.96 1.63 -7.00
N ALA A 78 -10.13 1.13 -7.37
CA ALA A 78 -11.19 0.76 -6.43
C ALA A 78 -10.73 -0.33 -5.44
N CYS A 79 -10.01 -1.34 -5.91
CA CYS A 79 -9.39 -2.36 -5.05
C CYS A 79 -8.40 -1.75 -4.06
N LEU A 80 -7.49 -0.89 -4.52
CA LEU A 80 -6.53 -0.21 -3.66
C LEU A 80 -7.20 0.72 -2.66
N GLU A 81 -8.30 1.39 -3.04
CA GLU A 81 -9.10 2.21 -2.14
C GLU A 81 -9.80 1.36 -1.07
N ALA A 82 -10.41 0.23 -1.46
CA ALA A 82 -10.98 -0.73 -0.50
C ALA A 82 -9.91 -1.32 0.44
N ALA A 83 -8.69 -1.52 -0.04
CA ALA A 83 -7.57 -1.97 0.79
C ALA A 83 -7.24 -0.94 1.90
N LYS A 84 -7.47 0.35 1.68
CA LYS A 84 -7.32 1.40 2.72
C LYS A 84 -8.27 1.15 3.88
N ASP A 85 -9.51 0.76 3.57
CA ASP A 85 -10.54 0.48 4.56
C ASP A 85 -10.32 -0.83 5.29
N GLU A 86 -9.89 -1.88 4.58
CA GLU A 86 -9.49 -3.13 5.23
C GLU A 86 -8.28 -2.88 6.15
N LEU A 87 -7.31 -2.05 5.73
CA LEU A 87 -6.19 -1.66 6.59
C LEU A 87 -6.69 -0.94 7.85
N ARG A 88 -7.59 0.04 7.71
CA ARG A 88 -8.21 0.73 8.87
C ARG A 88 -8.88 -0.24 9.82
N ALA A 89 -9.65 -1.18 9.28
CA ALA A 89 -10.33 -2.20 10.07
C ALA A 89 -9.34 -3.10 10.83
N LEU A 90 -8.23 -3.51 10.19
CA LEU A 90 -7.18 -4.33 10.82
C LEU A 90 -6.51 -3.62 12.01
N TYR A 91 -6.50 -2.29 12.03
CA TYR A 91 -5.97 -1.47 13.13
C TYR A 91 -7.06 -0.89 14.04
N GLY A 92 -8.31 -1.35 13.93
CA GLY A 92 -9.43 -0.87 14.77
C GLY A 92 -9.83 0.58 14.52
N ARG A 93 -9.50 1.13 13.35
CA ARG A 93 -9.82 2.51 12.95
C ARG A 93 -11.13 2.52 12.15
N PRO A 94 -11.98 3.56 12.27
CA PRO A 94 -13.19 3.68 11.46
C PRO A 94 -12.85 3.71 9.96
N ARG A 95 -13.51 2.83 9.21
CA ARG A 95 -13.47 2.81 7.74
C ARG A 95 -13.96 4.17 7.21
N ARG A 96 -13.26 4.74 6.23
CA ARG A 96 -13.82 5.89 5.50
C ARG A 96 -14.87 5.29 4.58
N ARG A 97 -16.14 5.40 4.96
CA ARG A 97 -17.25 5.07 4.07
C ARG A 97 -16.98 5.74 2.70
N PRO A 98 -16.98 5.01 1.57
CA PRO A 98 -16.92 5.65 0.26
C PRO A 98 -18.14 6.58 0.12
N PRO A 99 -18.02 7.72 -0.58
CA PRO A 99 -19.18 8.57 -0.82
C PRO A 99 -20.29 7.74 -1.52
N PRO A 100 -21.58 7.99 -1.19
CA PRO A 100 -22.70 7.31 -1.83
C PRO A 100 -22.77 7.59 -3.33
#